data_AF-A0A9D2QBM6-F1
#
_entry.id   AF-A0A9D2QBM6-F1
#
_cell.length_a   1.000
_cell.length_b   1.000
_cell.length_c   1.000
_cell.angle_alpha   90.00
_cell.angle_beta   90.00
_cell.angle_gamma   90.00
#
_symmetry.space_group_name_H-M   'P 1'
#
loop_
_entity.id
_entity.type
_entity.pdbx_description
1 polymer ?
#
loop_
_entity_poly.entity_id
_entity_poly.type
_entity_poly.pdbx_seq_one_letter_code
_entity_poly.pdbx_strand_id
1 'polypeptide(L)'
;MNIDESVFAYKLYEMEEQYGKLQCRIRTCERGGKDKIHSELERAREEYAENSMLLEEKARSCRSPAVARLTQVQLDYRRKVEELKKQVVSDLHSDESSPDEDKSEAGMLYAEFAMDFATLAMQQALISALSALDSQCLPDIDKADNRDNADNSGKADNGRKDYRKEETMICRK
;
A
#
# COMPACT_ATOMS: atom_id res chain seq x y z
N MET A 1 -9.06 5.41 -20.93
CA MET A 1 -8.42 5.99 -19.74
C MET A 1 -6.93 5.71 -19.87
N ASN A 2 -6.11 6.73 -20.09
CA ASN A 2 -4.66 6.56 -20.07
C ASN A 2 -4.25 6.28 -18.62
N ILE A 3 -3.47 5.22 -18.39
CA ILE A 3 -2.99 4.83 -17.06
C ILE A 3 -2.16 5.97 -16.41
N ASP A 4 -1.59 6.85 -17.25
CA ASP A 4 -0.83 8.04 -16.86
C ASP A 4 -1.67 9.18 -16.23
N GLU A 5 -3.01 9.09 -16.21
CA GLU A 5 -3.89 10.15 -15.66
C GLU A 5 -4.44 9.84 -14.25
N SER A 6 -4.15 8.66 -13.68
CA SER A 6 -4.63 8.32 -12.34
C SER A 6 -3.80 9.01 -11.26
N VAL A 7 -4.47 9.70 -10.32
CA VAL A 7 -3.86 10.37 -9.15
C VAL A 7 -2.95 9.44 -8.32
N PHE A 8 -3.17 8.13 -8.41
CA PHE A 8 -2.39 7.11 -7.69
C PHE A 8 -1.49 6.26 -8.59
N ALA A 9 -1.37 6.54 -9.89
CA ALA A 9 -0.63 5.69 -10.85
C ALA A 9 0.80 5.36 -10.39
N TYR A 10 1.58 6.39 -10.01
CA TYR A 10 2.94 6.21 -9.54
C TYR A 10 3.02 5.36 -8.25
N LYS A 11 2.05 5.53 -7.34
CA LYS A 11 2.01 4.77 -6.08
C LYS A 11 1.63 3.31 -6.30
N LEU A 12 0.71 3.04 -7.24
CA LEU A 12 0.35 1.68 -7.63
C LEU A 12 1.53 0.97 -8.29
N TYR A 13 2.27 1.66 -9.17
CA TYR A 13 3.48 1.12 -9.79
C TYR A 13 4.56 0.80 -8.75
N GLU A 14 4.82 1.72 -7.81
CA GLU A 14 5.78 1.48 -6.72
C GLU A 14 5.38 0.26 -5.87
N MET A 15 4.10 0.10 -5.55
CA MET A 15 3.61 -1.07 -4.80
C MET A 15 3.78 -2.38 -5.59
N GLU A 16 3.42 -2.39 -6.87
CA GLU A 16 3.60 -3.55 -7.75
C GLU A 16 5.08 -3.95 -7.85
N GLU A 17 5.97 -2.98 -8.04
CA GLU A 17 7.40 -3.21 -8.13
C GLU A 17 7.95 -3.81 -6.83
N GLN A 18 7.58 -3.26 -5.67
CA GLN A 18 8.05 -3.77 -4.37
C GLN A 18 7.53 -5.18 -4.10
N TYR A 19 6.27 -5.46 -4.41
CA TYR A 19 5.70 -6.80 -4.25
C TYR A 19 6.37 -7.82 -5.19
N GLY A 20 6.61 -7.44 -6.45
CA GLY A 20 7.34 -8.26 -7.41
C GLY A 20 8.77 -8.56 -6.96
N LYS A 21 9.49 -7.55 -6.45
CA LYS A 21 10.84 -7.70 -5.86
C LYS A 21 10.83 -8.68 -4.69
N LEU A 22 9.89 -8.54 -3.76
CA LEU A 22 9.74 -9.43 -2.61
C LEU A 22 9.58 -10.89 -3.05
N GLN A 23 8.61 -11.17 -3.91
CA GLN A 23 8.33 -12.52 -4.40
C GLN A 23 9.52 -13.13 -5.13
N CYS A 24 10.16 -12.36 -6.01
CA CYS A 24 11.29 -12.82 -6.80
C CYS A 24 12.49 -13.17 -5.91
N ARG A 25 12.82 -12.30 -4.95
CA ARG A 25 13.98 -12.50 -4.07
C ARG A 25 13.79 -13.71 -3.14
N ILE A 26 12.62 -13.88 -2.55
CA ILE A 26 12.31 -15.04 -1.68
C ILE A 26 12.49 -16.35 -2.47
N ARG A 27 11.81 -16.50 -3.63
CA ARG A 27 11.92 -17.72 -4.46
C ARG A 27 13.34 -17.99 -4.95
N THR A 28 14.08 -16.93 -5.23
CA THR A 28 15.47 -17.03 -5.69
C THR A 28 16.41 -17.45 -4.57
N CYS A 29 16.11 -17.05 -3.33
CA CYS A 29 16.81 -17.47 -2.11
C CYS A 29 16.47 -18.90 -1.72
N GLU A 30 15.21 -19.33 -1.80
CA GLU A 30 14.80 -20.72 -1.51
C GLU A 30 15.51 -21.74 -2.40
N ARG A 31 15.87 -21.33 -3.63
CA ARG A 31 16.63 -22.15 -4.60
C ARG A 31 18.13 -21.98 -4.47
N GLY A 32 18.60 -20.94 -3.76
CA GLY A 32 20.00 -20.65 -3.54
C GLY A 32 20.45 -21.16 -2.19
N GLY A 33 21.64 -21.75 -2.11
CA GLY A 33 22.19 -22.17 -0.82
C GLY A 33 22.37 -21.00 0.17
N LYS A 34 22.82 -21.33 1.38
CA LYS A 34 22.99 -20.41 2.51
C LYS A 34 23.71 -19.10 2.17
N ASP A 35 24.74 -19.14 1.33
CA ASP A 35 25.52 -17.94 0.95
C ASP A 35 24.68 -16.90 0.20
N LYS A 36 23.75 -17.38 -0.66
CA LYS A 36 22.86 -16.52 -1.41
C LYS A 36 21.83 -15.86 -0.48
N ILE A 37 21.28 -16.63 0.45
CA ILE A 37 20.37 -16.13 1.49
C ILE A 37 21.08 -15.04 2.30
N HIS A 38 22.33 -15.27 2.71
CA HIS A 38 23.10 -14.32 3.51
C HIS A 38 23.36 -13.01 2.75
N SER A 39 23.84 -13.07 1.50
CA SER A 39 24.06 -11.88 0.69
C SER A 39 22.77 -11.09 0.42
N GLU A 40 21.67 -11.79 0.15
CA GLU A 40 20.38 -11.15 -0.07
C GLU A 40 19.80 -10.51 1.18
N LEU A 41 20.04 -11.11 2.36
CA LEU A 41 19.65 -10.53 3.64
C LEU A 41 20.42 -9.23 3.93
N GLU A 42 21.74 -9.21 3.71
CA GLU A 42 22.53 -7.99 3.91
C GLU A 42 22.06 -6.86 2.98
N ARG A 43 21.86 -7.18 1.69
CA ARG A 43 21.31 -6.21 0.73
C ARG A 43 19.93 -5.68 1.14
N ALA A 44 19.04 -6.55 1.63
CA ALA A 44 17.73 -6.13 2.10
C ALA A 44 17.81 -5.21 3.34
N ARG A 45 18.78 -5.44 4.23
CA ARG A 45 19.01 -4.59 5.41
C ARG A 45 19.52 -3.20 5.01
N GLU A 46 20.44 -3.14 4.05
CA GLU A 46 20.96 -1.89 3.51
C GLU A 46 19.83 -1.07 2.86
N GLU A 47 19.06 -1.68 1.95
CA GLU A 47 17.90 -1.03 1.31
C GLU A 47 16.87 -0.55 2.34
N TYR A 48 16.62 -1.32 3.40
CA TYR A 48 15.71 -0.92 4.49
C TYR A 48 16.24 0.28 5.28
N ALA A 49 17.55 0.32 5.57
CA ALA A 49 18.20 1.42 6.28
C ALA A 49 18.17 2.70 5.44
N GLU A 50 18.53 2.62 4.16
CA GLU A 50 18.46 3.74 3.21
C GLU A 50 17.02 4.30 3.11
N ASN A 51 16.04 3.42 2.95
CA ASN A 51 14.63 3.82 2.92
C ASN A 51 14.15 4.45 4.23
N SER A 52 14.77 4.12 5.36
CA SER A 52 14.46 4.74 6.66
C SER A 52 15.04 6.14 6.74
N MET A 53 16.29 6.34 6.29
CA MET A 53 16.91 7.66 6.22
C MET A 53 16.14 8.61 5.29
N LEU A 54 15.71 8.14 4.12
CA LEU A 54 14.90 8.93 3.19
C LEU A 54 13.55 9.34 3.82
N LEU A 55 12.94 8.44 4.59
CA LEU A 55 11.68 8.72 5.28
C LEU A 55 11.86 9.77 6.40
N GLU A 56 12.96 9.71 7.14
CA GLU A 56 13.33 10.72 8.14
C GLU A 56 13.62 12.08 7.51
N GLU A 57 14.32 12.11 6.38
CA GLU A 57 14.55 13.35 5.64
C GLU A 57 13.23 13.94 5.13
N LYS A 58 12.33 13.10 4.61
CA LYS A 58 11.00 13.53 4.20
C LYS A 58 10.21 14.10 5.38
N ALA A 59 10.26 13.49 6.56
CA ALA A 59 9.59 14.02 7.76
C ALA A 59 10.11 15.42 8.13
N ARG A 60 11.43 15.62 8.07
CA ARG A 60 12.09 16.89 8.43
C ARG A 60 11.89 18.00 7.40
N SER A 61 11.89 17.67 6.11
CA SER A 61 11.83 18.63 5.01
C SER A 61 10.40 18.95 4.53
N CYS A 62 9.39 18.21 5.00
CA CYS A 62 8.02 18.38 4.53
C CYS A 62 7.42 19.73 4.98
N ARG A 63 6.85 20.47 4.03
CA ARG A 63 6.15 21.74 4.29
C ARG A 63 4.75 21.54 4.87
N SER A 64 4.14 20.38 4.70
CA SER A 64 2.79 20.08 5.19
C SER A 64 2.86 19.41 6.57
N PRO A 65 2.31 20.04 7.63
CA PRO A 65 2.28 19.43 8.96
C PRO A 65 1.52 18.10 9.00
N ALA A 66 0.50 17.93 8.14
CA ALA A 66 -0.25 16.69 8.05
C ALA A 66 0.62 15.56 7.48
N VAL A 67 1.35 15.82 6.40
CA VAL A 67 2.27 14.82 5.80
C VAL A 67 3.41 14.50 6.74
N ALA A 68 3.97 15.50 7.44
CA ALA A 68 5.01 15.27 8.45
C ALA A 68 4.53 14.34 9.56
N ARG A 69 3.31 14.53 10.08
CA ARG A 69 2.72 13.62 11.09
C ARG A 69 2.51 12.20 10.55
N LEU A 70 1.98 12.06 9.34
CA LEU A 70 1.79 10.73 8.72
C LEU A 70 3.14 10.01 8.53
N THR A 71 4.17 10.74 8.09
CA THR A 71 5.53 10.19 7.98
C THR A 71 6.11 9.82 9.34
N GLN A 72 5.87 10.62 10.38
CA GLN A 72 6.33 10.30 11.73
C GLN A 72 5.71 9.01 12.27
N VAL A 73 4.41 8.78 12.03
CA VAL A 73 3.75 7.52 12.41
C VAL A 73 4.42 6.31 11.75
N GLN A 74 4.84 6.42 10.49
CA GLN A 74 5.56 5.34 9.81
C GLN A 74 6.94 5.07 10.42
N LEU A 75 7.66 6.11 10.84
CA LEU A 75 8.95 5.98 11.54
C LEU A 75 8.78 5.36 12.93
N ASP A 76 7.75 5.79 13.66
CA ASP A 76 7.42 5.26 14.98
C ASP A 76 7.07 3.77 14.89
N TYR A 77 6.29 3.38 13.89
CA TYR A 77 6.02 1.98 13.59
C TYR A 77 7.31 1.18 13.36
N ARG A 78 8.20 1.65 12.46
CA ARG A 78 9.47 0.95 12.18
C ARG A 78 10.31 0.75 13.44
N ARG A 79 10.46 1.80 14.26
CA ARG A 79 11.20 1.71 15.53
C ARG A 79 10.57 0.71 16.49
N LYS A 80 9.24 0.78 16.63
CA LYS A 80 8.51 -0.08 17.57
C LYS A 80 8.61 -1.56 17.18
N VAL A 81 8.57 -1.84 15.89
CA VAL A 81 8.68 -3.21 15.37
C VAL A 81 10.10 -3.77 15.57
N GLU A 82 11.15 -2.97 15.37
CA GLU A 82 12.53 -3.40 15.65
C GLU A 82 12.79 -3.66 17.15
N GLU A 83 12.15 -2.88 18.04
CA GLU A 83 12.16 -3.14 19.48
C GLU A 83 11.43 -4.45 19.80
N LEU A 84 10.23 -4.63 19.25
CA LEU A 84 9.42 -5.83 19.46
C LEU A 84 10.16 -7.10 19.01
N LYS A 85 10.83 -7.05 17.86
CA LYS A 85 11.61 -8.18 17.34
C LYS A 85 12.69 -8.66 18.32
N LYS A 86 13.29 -7.76 19.09
CA LYS A 86 14.27 -8.12 20.14
C LYS A 86 13.58 -8.74 21.37
N GLN A 87 12.38 -8.28 21.69
CA GLN A 87 11.58 -8.77 22.82
C GLN A 87 11.05 -10.18 22.56
N VAL A 88 10.57 -10.45 21.34
CA VAL A 88 10.02 -11.77 20.95
C VAL A 88 11.01 -12.91 21.21
N VAL A 89 12.31 -12.70 20.97
CA VAL A 89 13.33 -13.72 21.28
C VAL A 89 13.36 -14.06 22.78
N SER A 90 13.24 -13.04 23.64
CA SER A 90 13.20 -13.23 25.09
C SER A 90 11.90 -13.88 25.55
N ASP A 91 10.78 -13.59 24.88
CA ASP A 91 9.45 -14.08 25.25
C ASP A 91 9.25 -15.56 24.86
N LEU A 92 9.97 -16.04 23.83
CA LEU A 92 9.94 -17.44 23.38
C LEU A 92 10.85 -18.36 24.19
N HIS A 93 11.81 -17.79 24.93
CA HIS A 93 12.80 -18.59 25.66
C HIS A 93 12.15 -19.49 26.72
N SER A 94 12.58 -20.75 26.76
CA SER A 94 12.18 -21.73 27.76
C SER A 94 13.39 -22.48 28.30
N ASP A 95 13.28 -23.09 29.48
CA ASP A 95 14.38 -23.86 30.09
C ASP A 95 14.84 -25.04 29.21
N GLU A 96 14.02 -25.47 28.25
CA GLU A 96 14.27 -26.59 27.35
C GLU A 96 14.79 -26.15 25.96
N SER A 97 14.77 -24.85 25.64
CA SER A 97 15.19 -24.32 24.34
C SER A 97 16.59 -23.71 24.36
N SER A 98 17.32 -23.91 23.28
CA SER A 98 18.61 -23.25 23.08
C SER A 98 18.43 -21.83 22.53
N PRO A 99 19.38 -20.91 22.80
CA PRO A 99 19.31 -19.55 22.26
C PRO A 99 19.27 -19.45 20.73
N ASP A 100 19.71 -20.49 20.01
CA ASP A 100 19.68 -20.52 18.55
C ASP A 100 18.32 -21.01 18.01
N GLU A 101 17.66 -21.92 18.74
CA GLU A 101 16.27 -22.31 18.46
C GLU A 101 15.33 -21.12 18.67
N ASP A 102 15.46 -20.40 19.78
CA ASP A 102 14.62 -19.22 20.08
C ASP A 102 14.75 -18.14 18.98
N LYS A 103 15.99 -17.87 18.52
CA LYS A 103 16.23 -16.91 17.43
C LYS A 103 15.64 -17.37 16.11
N SER A 104 15.75 -18.67 15.81
CA SER A 104 15.20 -19.24 14.58
C SER A 104 13.68 -19.16 14.57
N GLU A 105 13.03 -19.53 15.68
CA GLU A 105 11.59 -19.45 15.85
C GLU A 105 11.09 -18.00 15.81
N ALA A 106 11.71 -17.09 16.56
CA ALA A 106 11.41 -15.65 16.51
C ALA A 106 11.55 -15.08 15.11
N GLY A 107 12.57 -15.52 14.37
CA GLY A 107 12.80 -15.12 12.98
C GLY A 107 11.66 -15.55 12.05
N MET A 108 11.16 -16.77 12.21
CA MET A 108 10.03 -17.29 11.43
C MET A 108 8.73 -16.57 11.77
N LEU A 109 8.42 -16.44 13.06
CA LEU A 109 7.23 -15.76 13.56
C LEU A 109 7.19 -14.30 13.10
N TYR A 110 8.34 -13.62 13.15
CA TYR A 110 8.44 -12.25 12.65
C TYR A 110 8.24 -12.16 11.13
N ALA A 111 8.77 -13.13 10.36
CA ALA A 111 8.58 -13.14 8.91
C ALA A 111 7.10 -13.31 8.54
N GLU A 112 6.39 -14.23 9.20
CA GLU A 112 4.94 -14.43 9.04
C GLU A 112 4.16 -13.15 9.39
N PHE A 113 4.40 -12.60 10.58
CA PHE A 113 3.80 -11.34 11.02
C PHE A 113 4.01 -10.20 9.99
N ALA A 114 5.22 -10.05 9.46
CA ALA A 114 5.53 -9.00 8.50
C ALA A 114 4.79 -9.17 7.17
N MET A 115 4.61 -10.40 6.69
CA MET A 115 3.84 -10.69 5.48
C MET A 115 2.34 -10.47 5.67
N ASP A 116 1.80 -10.87 6.82
CA ASP A 116 0.41 -10.61 7.19
C ASP A 116 0.15 -9.10 7.31
N PHE A 117 1.05 -8.38 7.97
CA PHE A 117 0.96 -6.93 8.07
C PHE A 117 1.01 -6.25 6.70
N ALA A 118 1.88 -6.71 5.79
CA ALA A 118 1.92 -6.18 4.42
C ALA A 118 0.58 -6.38 3.69
N THR A 119 -0.05 -7.54 3.88
CA THR A 119 -1.38 -7.84 3.32
C THR A 119 -2.46 -6.91 3.90
N LEU A 120 -2.46 -6.69 5.21
CA LEU A 120 -3.38 -5.76 5.87
C LEU A 120 -3.15 -4.31 5.41
N ALA A 121 -1.89 -3.90 5.26
CA ALA A 121 -1.54 -2.57 4.78
C ALA A 121 -2.01 -2.33 3.33
N MET A 122 -1.95 -3.34 2.46
CA MET A 122 -2.52 -3.26 1.11
C MET A 122 -4.04 -3.06 1.14
N GLN A 123 -4.75 -3.77 2.02
CA GLN A 123 -6.20 -3.61 2.19
C GLN A 123 -6.55 -2.20 2.71
N GLN A 124 -5.78 -1.68 3.67
CA GLN A 124 -5.95 -0.32 4.17
C GLN A 124 -5.67 0.73 3.07
N ALA A 125 -4.65 0.51 2.24
CA ALA A 125 -4.34 1.38 1.10
C ALA A 125 -5.49 1.40 0.08
N LEU A 126 -6.10 0.24 -0.21
CA LEU A 126 -7.27 0.14 -1.09
C LEU A 126 -8.45 0.96 -0.55
N ILE A 127 -8.82 0.77 0.72
CA ILE A 127 -9.91 1.53 1.35
C ILE A 127 -9.62 3.03 1.25
N SER A 128 -8.41 3.44 1.61
CA SER A 128 -8.01 4.86 1.58
C SER A 128 -8.07 5.46 0.17
N ALA A 129 -7.58 4.73 -0.84
CA ALA A 129 -7.60 5.18 -2.22
C ALA A 129 -9.04 5.30 -2.75
N LEU A 130 -9.90 4.32 -2.47
CA LEU A 130 -11.30 4.35 -2.88
C LEU A 130 -12.07 5.48 -2.18
N SER A 131 -11.88 5.70 -0.87
CA SER A 131 -12.47 6.83 -0.16
C SER A 131 -12.03 8.18 -0.72
N ALA A 132 -10.77 8.30 -1.13
CA ALA A 132 -10.25 9.52 -1.75
C ALA A 132 -10.82 9.76 -3.16
N LEU A 133 -11.04 8.70 -3.95
CA LEU A 133 -11.67 8.80 -5.26
C LEU A 133 -13.17 9.13 -5.15
N ASP A 134 -13.88 8.51 -4.20
CA ASP A 134 -15.29 8.78 -3.93
C ASP A 134 -15.52 10.25 -3.55
N SER A 135 -14.66 10.79 -2.69
CA SER A 135 -14.71 12.20 -2.27
C SER A 135 -14.45 13.19 -3.42
N GLN A 136 -13.71 12.79 -4.45
CA GLN A 136 -13.46 13.60 -5.65
C GLN A 136 -14.63 13.55 -6.66
N CYS A 137 -15.56 12.62 -6.49
CA CYS A 137 -16.68 12.38 -7.41
C CYS A 137 -17.94 13.19 -7.04
N LEU A 138 -17.88 14.06 -6.02
CA LEU A 138 -19.01 14.93 -5.66
C LEU A 138 -19.31 15.94 -6.78
N PRO A 139 -20.57 16.04 -7.23
CA PRO A 139 -20.94 16.87 -8.37
C PRO A 139 -20.87 18.37 -8.06
N ASP A 140 -20.52 19.18 -9.08
CA ASP A 140 -20.80 20.62 -9.15
C ASP A 140 -22.32 20.86 -9.05
N ILE A 141 -22.87 20.82 -7.84
CA ILE A 141 -24.20 21.38 -7.58
C ILE A 141 -23.97 22.88 -7.43
N ASP A 142 -24.02 23.59 -8.56
CA ASP A 142 -24.54 24.96 -8.71
C ASP A 142 -24.08 25.59 -10.05
N LYS A 143 -24.58 25.04 -11.17
CA LYS A 143 -24.75 25.82 -12.42
C LYS A 143 -26.06 25.49 -13.12
N ALA A 144 -27.15 25.51 -12.36
CA ALA A 144 -28.50 25.61 -12.92
C ALA A 144 -29.31 26.52 -12.00
N ASP A 145 -29.20 27.83 -12.23
CA ASP A 145 -30.35 28.75 -12.18
C ASP A 145 -29.90 30.18 -12.53
N ASN A 146 -29.91 30.47 -13.82
CA ASN A 146 -30.48 31.72 -14.35
C ASN A 146 -30.36 31.73 -15.87
N ARG A 147 -31.40 31.24 -16.53
CA ARG A 147 -31.83 31.75 -17.84
C ARG A 147 -33.27 31.31 -18.11
N ASP A 148 -34.18 31.95 -17.38
CA ASP A 148 -35.57 32.04 -17.84
C ASP A 148 -35.66 33.04 -19.01
N ASN A 149 -36.47 32.62 -20.00
CA ASN A 149 -37.18 33.40 -21.03
C ASN A 149 -36.42 33.87 -22.28
N ALA A 150 -36.58 33.13 -23.39
CA ALA A 150 -37.44 33.57 -24.50
C ALA A 150 -37.57 32.48 -25.62
N ASP A 151 -38.81 32.32 -26.08
CA ASP A 151 -39.27 31.86 -27.40
C ASP A 151 -39.15 30.38 -27.84
N ASN A 152 -40.21 29.65 -27.48
CA ASN A 152 -41.16 28.98 -28.37
C ASN A 152 -40.79 28.86 -29.87
N SER A 153 -40.54 27.64 -30.36
CA SER A 153 -41.39 27.01 -31.40
C SER A 153 -40.86 25.63 -31.84
N GLY A 154 -41.79 24.66 -31.93
CA GLY A 154 -41.79 23.72 -33.05
C GLY A 154 -41.24 22.29 -32.84
N LYS A 155 -42.20 21.37 -32.67
CA LYS A 155 -42.28 19.99 -33.23
C LYS A 155 -41.56 18.82 -32.53
N ALA A 156 -42.44 17.94 -32.04
CA ALA A 156 -42.42 16.47 -32.01
C ALA A 156 -41.22 15.74 -32.64
N ASP A 157 -40.69 14.70 -31.99
CA ASP A 157 -41.17 13.32 -32.19
C ASP A 157 -40.53 12.32 -31.19
N ASN A 158 -41.31 11.27 -30.96
CA ASN A 158 -41.20 9.99 -30.29
C ASN A 158 -39.81 9.35 -30.01
N GLY A 159 -39.71 8.60 -28.89
CA GLY A 159 -38.91 7.37 -28.89
C GLY A 159 -38.04 7.04 -27.67
N ARG A 160 -38.63 6.27 -26.74
CA ARG A 160 -38.02 5.13 -26.00
C ARG A 160 -37.03 5.41 -24.85
N LYS A 161 -37.54 5.15 -23.64
CA LYS A 161 -36.76 4.80 -22.44
C LYS A 161 -36.03 3.47 -22.66
N ASP A 162 -34.78 3.36 -22.22
CA ASP A 162 -34.29 2.13 -21.63
C ASP A 162 -33.23 2.42 -20.56
N TYR A 163 -33.53 1.96 -19.35
CA TYR A 163 -32.62 1.91 -18.21
C TYR A 163 -32.08 0.48 -18.10
N ARG A 164 -30.77 0.38 -17.80
CA ARG A 164 -30.09 -0.72 -17.09
C ARG A 164 -29.79 -2.00 -17.89
N LYS A 165 -28.51 -2.42 -17.86
CA LYS A 165 -27.98 -3.72 -17.37
C LYS A 165 -26.44 -3.75 -17.51
N GLU A 166 -25.74 -3.79 -16.36
CA GLU A 166 -25.01 -4.96 -15.81
C GLU A 166 -23.66 -5.16 -16.53
N GLU A 167 -22.55 -4.81 -15.89
CA GLU A 167 -21.72 -5.74 -15.10
C GLU A 167 -21.36 -7.01 -15.86
N THR A 168 -20.09 -7.15 -16.29
CA THR A 168 -19.18 -8.28 -16.00
C THR A 168 -18.04 -8.38 -17.02
N MET A 169 -16.81 -8.43 -16.50
CA MET A 169 -15.66 -9.27 -16.91
C MET A 169 -14.41 -8.60 -16.30
N ILE A 170 -14.17 -8.74 -14.99
CA ILE A 170 -13.46 -9.87 -14.37
C ILE A 170 -12.27 -10.35 -15.22
N CYS A 171 -11.10 -9.91 -14.75
CA CYS A 171 -9.78 -10.41 -15.09
C CYS A 171 -9.73 -11.95 -15.19
N ARG A 172 -9.26 -12.43 -16.34
CA ARG A 172 -8.66 -13.75 -16.60
C ARG A 172 -7.42 -13.42 -17.42
N LYS A 173 -6.20 -13.89 -17.15
CA LYS A 173 -5.63 -14.94 -16.32
C LYS A 173 -4.19 -14.51 -16.02
#